data_AF-A0A1P8WPY7-F1
#
_entry.id   AF-A0A1P8WPY7-F1
#
_cell.length_a   1.000
_cell.length_b   1.000
_cell.length_c   1.000
_cell.angle_alpha   90.00
_cell.angle_beta   90.00
_cell.angle_gamma   90.00
#
_symmetry.space_group_name_H-M   'P 1'
#
loop_
_entity.id
_entity.type
_entity.pdbx_description
1 polymer ?
#
loop_
_entity_poly.entity_id
_entity_poly.type
_entity_poly.pdbx_seq_one_letter_code
_entity_poly.pdbx_strand_id
1 'polypeptide(L)'
;MNLHTKILVSSLPLLAIVVFLVRGCTHYGEVNAATYEHAKALYSICNRKDAQRLEVCAAMIEEAATAAQISRTETAYLNDIITTARDRNWTDALAMSRQLMVDQIDR
;
A
#
# COMPACT_ATOMS: atom_id res chain seq x y z
N MET A 1 44.67 37.32 -8.97
CA MET A 1 44.58 38.28 -7.85
C MET A 1 43.62 37.69 -6.84
N ASN A 2 44.16 37.04 -5.80
CA ASN A 2 43.38 36.48 -4.71
C ASN A 2 42.98 37.62 -3.78
N LEU A 3 41.69 37.79 -3.50
CA LEU A 3 41.25 38.60 -2.38
C LEU A 3 40.27 37.79 -1.54
N HIS A 4 40.79 37.36 -0.40
CA HIS A 4 40.07 36.87 0.76
C HIS A 4 38.79 37.69 1.01
N THR A 5 37.70 37.03 1.41
CA THR A 5 37.06 37.30 2.72
C THR A 5 36.09 36.16 3.04
N LYS A 6 36.28 35.61 4.23
CA LYS A 6 35.48 34.56 4.86
C LYS A 6 34.04 35.05 5.05
N ILE A 7 33.05 34.27 4.62
CA ILE A 7 31.69 34.34 5.17
C ILE A 7 31.49 33.07 6.00
N LEU A 8 31.88 33.18 7.25
CA LEU A 8 31.49 32.29 8.33
C LEU A 8 30.44 33.10 9.12
N VAL A 9 29.19 32.66 9.08
CA VAL A 9 28.03 32.98 9.95
C VAL A 9 26.83 32.36 9.20
N SER A 10 26.46 31.13 9.54
CA SER A 10 25.45 30.79 10.55
C SER A 10 24.07 30.61 9.93
N SER A 11 23.34 29.62 10.49
CA SER A 11 21.91 29.33 10.33
C SER A 11 21.42 28.90 8.94
N LEU A 12 21.24 27.58 8.76
CA LEU A 12 20.01 27.05 8.15
C LEU A 12 19.83 25.56 8.55
N PRO A 13 19.38 25.25 9.78
CA PRO A 13 19.09 23.88 10.16
C PRO A 13 17.64 23.55 9.76
N LEU A 14 17.32 23.41 8.47
CA LEU A 14 15.95 23.02 8.08
C LEU A 14 15.86 22.61 6.60
N LEU A 15 16.29 21.40 6.28
CA LEU A 15 15.78 20.67 5.11
C LEU A 15 15.29 19.32 5.64
N ALA A 16 14.30 19.30 6.55
CA ALA A 16 12.89 19.19 6.17
C ALA A 16 12.76 18.18 5.02
N ILE A 17 12.64 16.88 5.33
CA ILE A 17 11.33 16.23 5.49
C ILE A 17 10.41 16.61 4.32
N VAL A 18 10.81 16.33 3.08
CA VAL A 18 9.93 16.45 1.89
C VAL A 18 10.05 15.21 1.00
N VAL A 19 10.02 14.01 1.59
CA VAL A 19 9.88 12.75 0.81
C VAL A 19 8.74 11.88 1.35
N PHE A 20 7.87 12.40 2.21
CA PHE A 20 6.79 11.61 2.82
C PHE A 20 5.39 11.76 2.18
N LEU A 21 5.24 12.52 1.09
CA LEU A 21 3.92 12.89 0.56
C LEU A 21 3.55 12.26 -0.80
N VAL A 22 4.07 11.08 -1.13
CA VAL A 22 3.65 10.35 -2.36
C VAL A 22 2.94 9.03 -2.07
N ARG A 23 2.38 8.83 -0.86
CA ARG A 23 1.49 7.69 -0.57
C ARG A 23 0.01 8.02 -0.83
N GLY A 24 -0.30 8.63 -1.96
CA GLY A 24 -1.65 9.14 -2.22
C GLY A 24 -1.99 9.21 -3.69
N CYS A 25 -2.13 8.04 -4.31
CA CYS A 25 -3.04 7.71 -5.42
C CYS A 25 -2.59 6.36 -6.00
N THR A 26 -2.75 5.27 -5.24
CA THR A 26 -2.63 3.93 -5.82
C THR A 26 -3.89 3.71 -6.65
N HIS A 27 -3.83 4.09 -7.93
CA HIS A 27 -4.86 3.76 -8.90
C HIS A 27 -4.69 2.28 -9.25
N TYR A 28 -5.67 1.45 -8.90
CA TYR A 28 -5.60 0.04 -9.23
C TYR A 28 -6.09 -0.20 -10.67
N GLY A 29 -5.44 -1.14 -11.35
CA GLY A 29 -5.90 -1.60 -12.66
C GLY A 29 -7.19 -2.42 -12.57
N GLU A 30 -7.71 -2.83 -13.73
CA GLU A 30 -8.75 -3.87 -13.77
C GLU A 30 -8.17 -5.17 -13.19
N VAL A 31 -8.96 -5.83 -12.34
CA VAL A 31 -8.59 -7.09 -11.70
C VAL A 31 -9.66 -8.14 -11.94
N ASN A 32 -9.26 -9.39 -11.90
CA ASN A 32 -10.16 -10.51 -12.10
C ASN A 32 -11.03 -10.79 -10.86
N ALA A 33 -11.98 -11.71 -11.01
CA ALA A 33 -12.92 -12.07 -9.95
C ALA A 33 -12.23 -12.64 -8.69
N ALA A 34 -11.14 -13.40 -8.85
CA ALA A 34 -10.42 -13.99 -7.72
C ALA A 34 -9.75 -12.88 -6.87
N THR A 35 -9.12 -11.91 -7.53
CA THR A 35 -8.54 -10.73 -6.86
C THR A 35 -9.59 -9.93 -6.10
N TYR A 36 -10.78 -9.74 -6.70
CA TYR A 36 -11.88 -9.03 -6.04
C TYR A 36 -12.35 -9.71 -4.76
N GLU A 37 -12.51 -11.04 -4.76
CA GLU A 37 -12.91 -11.79 -3.56
C GLU A 37 -11.85 -11.72 -2.45
N HIS A 38 -10.56 -11.77 -2.80
CA HIS A 38 -9.49 -11.54 -1.84
C HIS A 38 -9.51 -10.10 -1.28
N ALA A 39 -9.72 -9.08 -2.12
CA ALA A 39 -9.86 -7.69 -1.69
C ALA A 39 -11.03 -7.51 -0.71
N LYS A 40 -12.16 -8.18 -0.95
CA LYS A 40 -13.33 -8.20 -0.08
C LYS A 40 -13.06 -8.89 1.27
N ALA A 41 -12.33 -10.00 1.25
CA ALA A 41 -11.87 -10.67 2.46
C ALA A 41 -10.96 -9.76 3.29
N LEU A 42 -9.97 -9.13 2.64
CA LEU A 42 -9.06 -8.17 3.26
C LEU A 42 -9.80 -6.96 3.83
N TYR A 43 -10.82 -6.43 3.14
CA TYR A 43 -11.68 -5.37 3.67
C TYR A 43 -12.33 -5.79 5.00
N SER A 44 -12.94 -6.96 5.06
CA SER A 44 -13.58 -7.48 6.28
C SER A 44 -12.57 -7.68 7.43
N ILE A 45 -11.40 -8.23 7.12
CA ILE A 45 -10.31 -8.47 8.07
C ILE A 45 -9.75 -7.15 8.62
N CYS A 46 -9.44 -6.19 7.75
CA CYS A 46 -8.91 -4.88 8.13
C CYS A 46 -9.92 -4.09 8.97
N ASN A 47 -11.21 -4.18 8.62
CA ASN A 47 -12.29 -3.54 9.39
C ASN A 47 -12.36 -4.09 10.82
N ARG A 48 -12.09 -5.39 11.00
CA ARG A 48 -12.06 -6.06 12.30
C ARG A 48 -10.70 -6.02 13.00
N LYS A 49 -9.65 -5.54 12.32
CA LYS A 49 -8.25 -5.56 12.78
C LYS A 49 -7.79 -6.95 13.21
N ASP A 50 -8.23 -7.97 12.48
CA ASP A 50 -8.00 -9.39 12.81
C ASP A 50 -6.65 -9.86 12.26
N ALA A 51 -5.59 -9.70 13.06
CA ALA A 51 -4.23 -10.04 12.66
C ALA A 51 -4.06 -11.55 12.37
N GLN A 52 -4.77 -12.43 13.08
CA GLN A 52 -4.67 -13.86 12.82
C GLN A 52 -5.26 -14.23 11.46
N ARG A 53 -6.45 -13.71 11.15
CA ARG A 53 -7.07 -13.94 9.84
C ARG A 53 -6.34 -13.24 8.70
N LEU A 54 -5.63 -12.15 8.98
CA LEU A 54 -4.75 -11.51 7.99
C LEU A 54 -3.69 -12.48 7.49
N GLU A 55 -3.02 -13.20 8.40
CA GLU A 55 -1.97 -14.16 8.01
C GLU A 55 -2.53 -15.36 7.25
N VAL A 56 -3.71 -15.87 7.64
CA VAL A 56 -4.40 -16.92 6.88
C VAL A 56 -4.76 -16.44 5.47
N CYS A 57 -5.31 -15.22 5.35
CA CYS A 57 -5.66 -14.65 4.05
C CYS A 57 -4.41 -14.40 3.18
N ALA A 58 -3.30 -13.99 3.78
CA ALA A 58 -2.04 -13.80 3.07
C ALA A 58 -1.53 -15.11 2.46
N ALA A 59 -1.60 -16.21 3.20
CA ALA A 59 -1.24 -17.53 2.68
C ALA A 59 -2.16 -17.98 1.53
N MET A 60 -3.48 -17.71 1.62
CA MET A 60 -4.42 -18.01 0.54
C MET A 60 -4.12 -17.20 -0.74
N ILE A 61 -3.71 -15.93 -0.58
CA ILE A 61 -3.32 -15.07 -1.71
C ILE A 61 -2.03 -15.56 -2.35
N GLU A 62 -1.06 -15.99 -1.54
CA GLU A 62 0.16 -16.63 -2.04
C GLU A 62 -0.15 -17.91 -2.82
N GLU A 63 -1.02 -18.78 -2.29
CA GLU A 63 -1.47 -19.99 -2.99
C GLU A 63 -2.12 -19.66 -4.33
N ALA A 64 -3.07 -18.71 -4.36
CA ALA A 64 -3.72 -18.26 -5.59
C ALA A 64 -2.72 -17.69 -6.62
N ALA A 65 -1.70 -16.97 -6.16
CA ALA A 65 -0.62 -16.45 -7.01
C ALA A 65 0.24 -17.57 -7.58
N THR A 66 0.62 -18.57 -6.78
CA THR A 66 1.40 -19.73 -7.25
C THR A 66 0.60 -20.61 -8.22
N ALA A 67 -0.72 -20.69 -8.05
CA ALA A 67 -1.63 -21.37 -8.96
C ALA A 67 -1.98 -20.54 -10.21
N ALA A 68 -1.37 -19.36 -10.39
CA ALA A 68 -1.62 -18.43 -11.49
C ALA A 68 -3.11 -18.02 -11.64
N GLN A 69 -3.88 -18.07 -10.54
CA GLN A 69 -5.27 -17.61 -10.50
C GLN A 69 -5.39 -16.09 -10.43
N ILE A 70 -4.34 -15.44 -9.94
CA ILE A 70 -4.17 -13.99 -9.93
C ILE A 70 -2.80 -13.65 -10.55
N SER A 71 -2.73 -12.54 -11.28
CA SER A 71 -1.49 -12.10 -11.92
C SER A 71 -0.49 -11.54 -10.89
N ARG A 72 0.75 -11.36 -11.32
CA ARG A 72 1.79 -10.70 -10.52
C ARG A 72 1.39 -9.30 -10.07
N THR A 73 0.74 -8.53 -10.95
CA THR A 73 0.31 -7.16 -10.67
C THR A 73 -0.80 -7.15 -9.62
N GLU A 74 -1.81 -8.01 -9.76
CA GLU A 74 -2.89 -8.15 -8.80
C GLU A 74 -2.39 -8.63 -7.43
N THR A 75 -1.45 -9.58 -7.44
CA THR A 75 -0.78 -10.07 -6.22
C THR A 75 -0.06 -8.92 -5.51
N ALA A 76 0.61 -8.03 -6.25
CA ALA A 76 1.27 -6.87 -5.66
C ALA A 76 0.26 -5.93 -4.97
N TYR A 77 -0.88 -5.66 -5.61
CA TYR A 77 -1.95 -4.85 -5.01
C TYR A 77 -2.45 -5.41 -3.68
N LEU A 78 -2.71 -6.72 -3.64
CA LEU A 78 -3.16 -7.41 -2.42
C LEU A 78 -2.08 -7.43 -1.34
N ASN A 79 -0.81 -7.63 -1.72
CA ASN A 79 0.31 -7.62 -0.78
C ASN A 79 0.60 -6.22 -0.19
N ASP A 80 0.36 -5.16 -0.95
CA ASP A 80 0.47 -3.78 -0.43
C ASP A 80 -0.56 -3.54 0.68
N ILE A 81 -1.79 -4.04 0.51
CA ILE A 81 -2.84 -4.00 1.55
C ILE A 81 -2.40 -4.80 2.78
N ILE A 82 -1.93 -6.04 2.59
CA ILE A 82 -1.47 -6.90 3.70
C ILE A 82 -0.33 -6.25 4.47
N THR A 83 0.66 -5.68 3.76
CA THR A 83 1.82 -5.03 4.36
C THR A 83 1.39 -3.81 5.18
N THR A 84 0.50 -2.99 4.62
CA THR A 84 -0.08 -1.83 5.33
C THR A 84 -0.83 -2.25 6.59
N ALA A 85 -1.58 -3.35 6.53
CA ALA A 85 -2.27 -3.91 7.69
C ALA A 85 -1.29 -4.46 8.76
N ARG A 86 -0.22 -5.16 8.34
CA ARG A 86 0.85 -5.67 9.23
C ARG A 86 1.60 -4.55 9.94
N ASP A 87 1.78 -3.40 9.29
CA ASP A 87 2.33 -2.18 9.88
C ASP A 87 1.37 -1.50 10.90
N ARG A 88 0.25 -2.15 11.22
CA ARG A 88 -0.85 -1.66 12.09
C ARG A 88 -1.58 -0.44 11.54
N ASN A 89 -1.41 -0.13 10.24
CA ASN A 89 -2.16 0.92 9.54
C ASN A 89 -3.47 0.37 8.99
N TRP A 90 -4.30 -0.19 9.87
CA TRP A 90 -5.55 -0.88 9.51
C TRP A 90 -6.54 -0.02 8.72
N THR A 91 -6.63 1.27 9.07
CA THR A 91 -7.53 2.22 8.40
C THR A 91 -7.13 2.42 6.94
N ASP A 92 -5.83 2.55 6.67
CA ASP A 92 -5.32 2.74 5.31
C ASP A 92 -5.49 1.46 4.49
N ALA A 93 -5.17 0.30 5.07
CA ALA A 93 -5.39 -1.00 4.43
C ALA A 93 -6.87 -1.24 4.10
N LEU A 94 -7.78 -0.82 4.98
CA LEU A 94 -9.22 -0.87 4.74
C LEU A 94 -9.63 0.03 3.55
N ALA A 95 -9.11 1.26 3.50
CA ALA A 95 -9.37 2.20 2.41
C ALA A 95 -8.83 1.68 1.07
N MET A 96 -7.61 1.13 1.06
CA MET A 96 -7.00 0.50 -0.11
C MET A 96 -7.83 -0.69 -0.61
N SER A 97 -8.28 -1.57 0.29
CA SER A 97 -9.15 -2.70 -0.05
C SER A 97 -10.45 -2.22 -0.70
N ARG A 98 -11.06 -1.16 -0.15
CA ARG A 98 -12.26 -0.54 -0.72
C ARG A 98 -11.98 0.04 -2.10
N GLN A 99 -10.88 0.77 -2.26
CA GLN A 99 -10.54 1.41 -3.53
C GLN A 99 -10.33 0.39 -4.63
N LEU A 100 -9.59 -0.69 -4.36
CA LEU A 100 -9.37 -1.79 -5.30
C LEU A 100 -10.69 -2.40 -5.82
N MET A 101 -11.71 -2.50 -4.96
CA MET A 101 -13.04 -2.97 -5.34
C MET A 101 -13.85 -1.93 -6.13
N VAL A 102 -13.77 -0.64 -5.75
CA VAL A 102 -14.48 0.46 -6.43
C VAL A 102 -13.95 0.69 -7.84
N ASP A 103 -12.63 0.55 -8.05
CA ASP A 103 -11.98 0.70 -9.35
C ASP A 103 -12.52 -0.29 -10.41
N GLN A 104 -13.23 -1.35 -9.97
CA GLN A 104 -13.91 -2.31 -10.85
C GLN A 104 -15.35 -1.94 -11.21
N ILE A 105 -15.99 -1.03 -10.47
CA ILE A 105 -17.38 -0.60 -10.70
C ILE A 105 -17.43 0.60 -11.65
N ASP A 106 -16.41 1.47 -11.60
CA ASP A 106 -16.36 2.73 -12.35
C ASP A 106 -15.77 2.58 -13.77
N ARG A 107 -15.79 1.38 -14.37
CA ARG A 107 -15.23 1.11 -15.71
C ARG A 107 -16.18 0.36 -16.63
#